data_AF-A0A955T7J9-F1
#
_entry.id   AF-A0A955T7J9-F1
#
_cell.length_a   1.000
_cell.length_b   1.000
_cell.length_c   1.000
_cell.angle_alpha   90.00
_cell.angle_beta   90.00
_cell.angle_gamma   90.00
#
_symmetry.space_group_name_H-M   'P 1'
#
loop_
_entity.id
_entity.type
_entity.pdbx_description
1 polymer ?
#
loop_
_entity_poly.entity_id
_entity_poly.type
_entity_poly.pdbx_seq_one_letter_code
_entity_poly.pdbx_strand_id
1 'polypeptide(L)'
;SSASSQSYRLRTDELQPEAEEELAMSQEAGAAGYAADIYNQALAAKEHSGVAYSNDNFKTALQELTQARDLGVKARNHMIESAQKAVDSAIDAQGNDYEQQLLGEALASLADAREKMKSSNYTDSLSAARVAKEKAETAETRTWEARAKTSIADLNKKRADAETGRGPTYAEEEFGKMARTLKDAEADFAAGNFKEAYQASDRGHQEADQVFARLKDEARLVRGDYDRQVALLKTFVEEDTGRAFLEQATLRLGRIDDAILNEDLGRAFALYEEGDREVTSQIQAIKVININNKISNLKARVQEDQANGLFQFVDTTADEYMAQLNGVEYDPELDRLKPNQDLYTEAIRELARYESELDRMKDRAISNVETRIQRVRTDIDNAREIGARDLVKAVFDSAVDSYEKTRDLLYVIRNNLESETPANFVTLGNQLGQAESQAAQLNQTVIGQRNSVDYLRDLILWTYDMTRYLDQWYPIEELGYQMIMIAEPTSAVDSYSEMQTGISAADLLTEAERLYDRISPITPPPDQAQLHALALASFKKFLESADGFYRYGQYSRYPKSQREGFLYQAFTHLEELHLMNERLMVAILRQVRDYDLVDFERELADEFKAFKTYLRRDKTAK
;
A
#
# COMPACT_ATOMS: atom_id res chain seq x y z
N SER A 1 47.29 -7.21 111.92
CA SER A 1 47.54 -8.13 110.80
C SER A 1 47.55 -9.62 111.22
N SER A 2 47.75 -9.98 112.50
CA SER A 2 47.88 -11.40 112.90
C SER A 2 46.57 -12.22 112.80
N ALA A 3 45.40 -11.65 113.13
CA ALA A 3 44.14 -12.41 113.13
C ALA A 3 43.66 -12.82 111.72
N SER A 4 43.80 -11.93 110.73
CA SER A 4 43.46 -12.23 109.33
C SER A 4 44.42 -13.25 108.72
N SER A 5 45.72 -13.11 109.01
CA SER A 5 46.76 -14.06 108.58
C SER A 5 46.50 -15.45 109.14
N GLN A 6 46.12 -15.54 110.42
CA GLN A 6 45.78 -16.80 111.09
C GLN A 6 44.52 -17.45 110.54
N SER A 7 43.50 -16.66 110.20
CA SER A 7 42.28 -17.16 109.56
C SER A 7 42.55 -17.71 108.16
N TYR A 8 43.40 -17.06 107.36
CA TYR A 8 43.80 -17.59 106.06
C TYR A 8 44.61 -18.87 106.21
N ARG A 9 45.55 -18.93 107.17
CA ARG A 9 46.32 -20.14 107.45
C ARG A 9 45.41 -21.33 107.76
N LEU A 10 44.48 -21.18 108.71
CA LEU A 10 43.55 -22.25 109.09
C LEU A 10 42.70 -22.74 107.90
N ARG A 11 42.21 -21.82 107.06
CA ARG A 11 41.44 -22.21 105.86
C ARG A 11 42.29 -22.91 104.80
N THR A 12 43.55 -22.49 104.65
CA THR A 12 44.48 -23.18 103.75
C THR A 12 44.79 -24.58 104.28
N ASP A 13 44.99 -24.73 105.60
CA ASP A 13 45.20 -26.02 106.26
C ASP A 13 43.98 -26.94 106.12
N GLU A 14 42.76 -26.39 106.21
CA GLU A 14 41.49 -27.11 106.00
C GLU A 14 41.29 -27.53 104.53
N LEU A 15 41.62 -26.67 103.57
CA LEU A 15 41.42 -26.91 102.14
C LEU A 15 42.50 -27.82 101.53
N GLN A 16 43.69 -27.86 102.12
CA GLN A 16 44.81 -28.64 101.61
C GLN A 16 44.47 -30.12 101.40
N PRO A 17 43.91 -30.85 102.38
CA PRO A 17 43.50 -32.24 102.15
C PRO A 17 42.48 -32.37 101.03
N GLU A 18 41.52 -31.44 100.89
CA GLU A 18 40.52 -31.49 99.81
C GLU A 18 41.13 -31.27 98.43
N ALA A 19 42.06 -30.32 98.29
CA ALA A 19 42.75 -30.07 97.02
C ALA A 19 43.67 -31.23 96.64
N GLU A 20 44.32 -31.87 97.62
CA GLU A 20 45.13 -33.06 97.40
C GLU A 20 44.29 -34.27 97.00
N GLU A 21 43.15 -34.45 97.66
CA GLU A 21 42.18 -35.49 97.33
C GLU A 21 41.62 -35.30 95.92
N GLU A 22 41.20 -34.08 95.54
CA GLU A 22 40.71 -33.80 94.19
C GLU A 22 41.78 -33.98 93.11
N LEU A 23 43.04 -33.62 93.38
CA LEU A 23 44.15 -33.88 92.46
C LEU A 23 44.44 -35.39 92.33
N ALA A 24 44.39 -36.14 93.43
CA ALA A 24 44.53 -37.60 93.41
C ALA A 24 43.39 -38.25 92.62
N MET A 25 42.14 -37.87 92.89
CA MET A 25 40.96 -38.34 92.14
C MET A 25 41.05 -37.97 90.66
N SER A 26 41.57 -36.78 90.33
CA SER A 26 41.80 -36.36 88.94
C SER A 26 42.87 -37.22 88.27
N GLN A 27 43.95 -37.54 88.99
CA GLN A 27 45.00 -38.41 88.50
C GLN A 27 44.50 -39.82 88.25
N GLU A 28 43.74 -40.39 89.20
CA GLU A 28 43.09 -41.70 89.09
C GLU A 28 42.06 -41.74 87.96
N ALA A 29 41.34 -40.63 87.74
CA ALA A 29 40.47 -40.47 86.59
C ALA A 29 41.23 -40.45 85.26
N GLY A 30 42.55 -40.27 85.29
CA GLY A 30 43.46 -40.30 84.15
C GLY A 30 43.77 -38.91 83.58
N ALA A 31 43.46 -37.82 84.30
CA ALA A 31 43.50 -36.44 83.80
C ALA A 31 44.87 -36.04 83.22
N ALA A 32 45.95 -36.65 83.72
CA ALA A 32 47.30 -36.47 83.18
C ALA A 32 47.41 -36.84 81.68
N GLY A 33 46.55 -37.73 81.16
CA GLY A 33 46.56 -38.15 79.77
C GLY A 33 45.58 -37.41 78.85
N TYR A 34 44.37 -37.08 79.32
CA TYR A 34 43.32 -36.49 78.47
C TYR A 34 42.97 -35.03 78.80
N ALA A 35 43.45 -34.51 79.92
CA ALA A 35 43.26 -33.12 80.35
C ALA A 35 44.60 -32.54 80.85
N ALA A 36 45.72 -32.96 80.23
CA ALA A 36 47.08 -32.72 80.71
C ALA A 36 47.35 -31.26 81.03
N ASP A 37 46.91 -30.33 80.17
CA ASP A 37 47.10 -28.90 80.38
C ASP A 37 46.36 -28.39 81.63
N ILE A 38 45.11 -28.82 81.83
CA ILE A 38 44.28 -28.42 82.97
C ILE A 38 44.84 -29.04 84.26
N TYR A 39 45.24 -30.31 84.20
CA TYR A 39 45.83 -31.03 85.33
C TYR A 39 47.19 -30.45 85.74
N ASN A 40 48.05 -30.11 84.77
CA ASN A 40 49.35 -29.48 85.04
C ASN A 40 49.17 -28.07 85.62
N GLN A 41 48.18 -27.29 85.17
CA GLN A 41 47.82 -26.02 85.81
C GLN A 41 47.35 -26.23 87.25
N ALA A 42 46.60 -27.30 87.53
CA ALA A 42 46.17 -27.65 88.88
C ALA A 42 47.36 -28.02 89.79
N LEU A 43 48.32 -28.80 89.28
CA LEU A 43 49.56 -29.14 89.99
C LEU A 43 50.44 -27.91 90.25
N ALA A 44 50.60 -27.03 89.25
CA ALA A 44 51.36 -25.78 89.40
C ALA A 44 50.71 -24.85 90.44
N ALA A 45 49.38 -24.72 90.43
CA ALA A 45 48.65 -23.96 91.45
C ALA A 45 48.85 -24.55 92.86
N LYS A 46 48.88 -25.89 93.00
CA LYS A 46 49.23 -26.53 94.28
C LYS A 46 50.65 -26.20 94.72
N GLU A 47 51.62 -26.28 93.81
CA GLU A 47 53.02 -25.96 94.11
C GLU A 47 53.20 -24.50 94.51
N HIS A 48 52.58 -23.57 93.77
CA HIS A 48 52.56 -22.14 94.11
C HIS A 48 51.91 -21.88 95.46
N SER A 49 50.86 -22.61 95.82
CA SER A 49 50.27 -22.54 97.16
C SER A 49 51.29 -22.92 98.24
N GLY A 50 52.03 -24.02 98.07
CA GLY A 50 53.07 -24.45 99.02
C GLY A 50 54.21 -23.42 99.20
N VAL A 51 54.64 -22.79 98.10
CA VAL A 51 55.63 -21.70 98.15
C VAL A 51 55.06 -20.47 98.86
N ALA A 52 53.82 -20.07 98.57
CA ALA A 52 53.17 -18.95 99.23
C ALA A 52 52.95 -19.19 100.74
N TYR A 53 52.59 -20.43 101.11
CA TYR A 53 52.40 -20.84 102.50
C TYR A 53 53.71 -20.78 103.29
N SER A 54 54.82 -21.25 102.72
CA SER A 54 56.16 -21.23 103.34
C SER A 54 56.73 -19.82 103.54
N ASN A 55 56.23 -18.86 102.77
CA ASN A 55 56.60 -17.43 102.85
C ASN A 55 55.61 -16.60 103.71
N ASP A 56 54.80 -17.25 104.55
CA ASP A 56 53.75 -16.62 105.39
C ASP A 56 52.69 -15.81 104.60
N ASN A 57 52.58 -16.00 103.27
CA ASN A 57 51.57 -15.35 102.44
C ASN A 57 50.31 -16.24 102.32
N PHE A 58 49.63 -16.43 103.45
CA PHE A 58 48.51 -17.36 103.56
C PHE A 58 47.29 -17.01 102.68
N LYS A 59 47.10 -15.73 102.33
CA LYS A 59 46.00 -15.31 101.43
C LYS A 59 46.23 -15.82 100.02
N THR A 60 47.44 -15.65 99.48
CA THR A 60 47.80 -16.18 98.16
C THR A 60 47.81 -17.71 98.19
N ALA A 61 48.32 -18.33 99.26
CA ALA A 61 48.27 -19.78 99.41
C ALA A 61 46.84 -20.33 99.33
N LEU A 62 45.87 -19.71 100.02
CA LEU A 62 44.46 -20.12 99.93
C LEU A 62 43.89 -19.98 98.51
N GLN A 63 44.21 -18.88 97.82
CA GLN A 63 43.73 -18.62 96.46
C GLN A 63 44.26 -19.65 95.46
N GLU A 64 45.56 -19.90 95.47
CA GLU A 64 46.22 -20.88 94.60
C GLU A 64 45.73 -22.31 94.90
N LEU A 65 45.48 -22.62 96.18
CA LEU A 65 44.94 -23.93 96.58
C LEU A 65 43.48 -24.14 96.16
N THR A 66 42.66 -23.08 96.23
CA THR A 66 41.28 -23.10 95.70
C THR A 66 41.30 -23.32 94.19
N GLN A 67 42.19 -22.62 93.49
CA GLN A 67 42.38 -22.81 92.05
C GLN A 67 42.86 -24.22 91.72
N ALA A 68 43.78 -24.79 92.50
CA ALA A 68 44.24 -26.17 92.34
C ALA A 68 43.08 -27.17 92.48
N ARG A 69 42.24 -27.02 93.51
CA ARG A 69 41.03 -27.85 93.71
C ARG A 69 40.07 -27.73 92.52
N ASP A 70 39.72 -26.51 92.13
CA ASP A 70 38.72 -26.27 91.07
C ASP A 70 39.21 -26.76 89.71
N LEU A 71 40.49 -26.56 89.40
CA LEU A 71 41.12 -27.13 88.20
C LEU A 71 41.23 -28.65 88.29
N GLY A 72 41.44 -29.23 89.48
CA GLY A 72 41.34 -30.66 89.73
C GLY A 72 39.95 -31.19 89.34
N VAL A 73 38.89 -30.65 89.92
CA VAL A 73 37.50 -31.02 89.58
C VAL A 73 37.22 -30.92 88.09
N LYS A 74 37.69 -29.84 87.44
CA LYS A 74 37.54 -29.64 85.99
C LYS A 74 38.33 -30.68 85.19
N ALA A 75 39.57 -30.97 85.57
CA ALA A 75 40.42 -31.96 84.93
C ALA A 75 39.82 -33.37 85.07
N ARG A 76 39.28 -33.72 86.25
CA ARG A 76 38.54 -34.96 86.50
C ARG A 76 37.36 -35.11 85.53
N ASN A 77 36.55 -34.07 85.38
CA ASN A 77 35.32 -34.10 84.57
C ASN A 77 35.53 -33.84 83.06
N HIS A 78 36.73 -33.47 82.62
CA HIS A 78 36.99 -32.98 81.27
C HIS A 78 36.53 -33.94 80.15
N MET A 79 36.73 -35.25 80.33
CA MET A 79 36.32 -36.22 79.32
C MET A 79 34.78 -36.34 79.21
N ILE A 80 34.05 -36.24 80.33
CA ILE A 80 32.58 -36.23 80.34
C ILE A 80 32.07 -34.95 79.65
N GLU A 81 32.69 -33.80 79.93
CA GLU A 81 32.34 -32.54 79.26
C GLU A 81 32.60 -32.60 77.75
N SER A 82 33.73 -33.20 77.34
CA SER A 82 34.06 -33.39 75.93
C SER A 82 33.10 -34.35 75.22
N ALA A 83 32.71 -35.44 75.88
CA ALA A 83 31.70 -36.37 75.38
C ALA A 83 30.32 -35.72 75.28
N GLN A 84 29.92 -34.89 76.25
CA GLN A 84 28.68 -34.12 76.19
C GLN A 84 28.68 -33.17 74.98
N LYS A 85 29.76 -32.43 74.75
CA LYS A 85 29.86 -31.54 73.57
C LYS A 85 29.74 -32.32 72.25
N ALA A 86 30.35 -33.50 72.15
CA ALA A 86 30.21 -34.34 70.97
C ALA A 86 28.77 -34.84 70.79
N VAL A 87 28.09 -35.24 71.88
CA VAL A 87 26.67 -35.60 71.87
C VAL A 87 25.79 -34.42 71.44
N ASP A 88 26.04 -33.23 71.98
CA ASP A 88 25.30 -32.01 71.60
C ASP A 88 25.49 -31.67 70.12
N SER A 89 26.73 -31.77 69.62
CA SER A 89 27.07 -31.58 68.19
C SER A 89 26.35 -32.58 67.30
N ALA A 90 26.31 -33.86 67.70
CA ALA A 90 25.56 -34.90 66.99
C ALA A 90 24.04 -34.66 67.02
N ILE A 91 23.50 -34.12 68.12
CA ILE A 91 22.09 -33.71 68.22
C ILE A 91 21.81 -32.53 67.29
N ASP A 92 22.66 -31.51 67.27
CA ASP A 92 22.56 -30.33 66.40
C ASP A 92 22.66 -30.71 64.90
N ALA A 93 23.43 -31.76 64.60
CA ALA A 93 23.48 -32.37 63.27
C ALA A 93 22.20 -33.12 62.89
N GLN A 94 21.23 -33.27 63.81
CA GLN A 94 20.01 -34.06 63.70
C GLN A 94 20.24 -35.58 63.76
N GLY A 95 21.23 -36.03 64.54
CA GLY A 95 21.53 -37.46 64.69
C GLY A 95 20.37 -38.30 65.24
N ASN A 96 19.38 -37.69 65.89
CA ASN A 96 18.17 -38.39 66.33
C ASN A 96 17.34 -38.93 65.16
N ASP A 97 17.37 -38.27 64.00
CA ASP A 97 16.55 -38.62 62.84
C ASP A 97 17.29 -39.55 61.87
N TYR A 98 18.63 -39.45 61.81
CA TYR A 98 19.45 -40.17 60.83
C TYR A 98 20.27 -41.32 61.43
N GLU A 99 20.75 -41.18 62.67
CA GLU A 99 21.64 -42.13 63.35
C GLU A 99 21.17 -42.43 64.78
N GLN A 100 19.86 -42.65 64.92
CA GLN A 100 19.18 -42.81 66.21
C GLN A 100 19.84 -43.87 67.10
N GLN A 101 20.30 -44.98 66.52
CA GLN A 101 20.95 -46.05 67.27
C GLN A 101 22.28 -45.60 67.87
N LEU A 102 23.20 -45.05 67.06
CA LEU A 102 24.52 -44.63 67.53
C LEU A 102 24.43 -43.48 68.54
N LEU A 103 23.53 -42.51 68.29
CA LEU A 103 23.30 -41.41 69.23
C LEU A 103 22.67 -41.90 70.54
N GLY A 104 21.71 -42.84 70.47
CA GLY A 104 21.14 -43.48 71.66
C GLY A 104 22.18 -44.24 72.48
N GLU A 105 23.08 -44.96 71.81
CA GLU A 105 24.21 -45.62 72.46
C GLU A 105 25.22 -44.63 73.07
N ALA A 106 25.49 -43.50 72.40
CA ALA A 106 26.36 -42.45 72.92
C ALA A 106 25.77 -41.80 74.18
N LEU A 107 24.47 -41.48 74.16
CA LEU A 107 23.72 -40.94 75.31
C LEU A 107 23.72 -41.92 76.49
N ALA A 108 23.53 -43.22 76.22
CA ALA A 108 23.60 -44.26 77.24
C ALA A 108 25.00 -44.38 77.85
N SER A 109 26.06 -44.39 77.03
CA SER A 109 27.46 -44.40 77.51
C SER A 109 27.82 -43.13 78.28
N LEU A 110 27.28 -41.97 77.90
CA LEU A 110 27.49 -40.71 78.64
C LEU A 110 26.79 -40.73 80.00
N ALA A 111 25.57 -41.28 80.08
CA ALA A 111 24.86 -41.47 81.33
C ALA A 111 25.60 -42.45 82.27
N ASP A 112 26.09 -43.57 81.73
CA ASP A 112 26.92 -44.55 82.45
C ASP A 112 28.23 -43.92 82.97
N ALA A 113 28.91 -43.12 82.14
CA ALA A 113 30.10 -42.39 82.56
C ALA A 113 29.82 -41.46 83.74
N ARG A 114 28.73 -40.69 83.68
CA ARG A 114 28.32 -39.79 84.78
C ARG A 114 28.03 -40.54 86.07
N GLU A 115 27.40 -41.71 85.99
CA GLU A 115 27.07 -42.52 87.18
C GLU A 115 28.32 -43.14 87.82
N LYS A 116 29.23 -43.65 86.99
CA LYS A 116 30.53 -44.18 87.44
C LYS A 116 31.42 -43.11 88.06
N MET A 117 31.40 -41.89 87.52
CA MET A 117 32.09 -40.73 88.10
C MET A 117 31.58 -40.41 89.51
N LYS A 118 30.25 -40.41 89.73
CA LYS A 118 29.66 -40.20 91.06
C LYS A 118 29.99 -41.31 92.06
N SER A 119 30.18 -42.53 91.57
CA SER A 119 30.53 -43.70 92.36
C SER A 119 32.04 -43.85 92.58
N SER A 120 32.84 -42.85 92.20
CA SER A 120 34.31 -42.86 92.26
C SER A 120 34.98 -44.01 91.50
N ASN A 121 34.29 -44.61 90.53
CA ASN A 121 34.88 -45.60 89.62
C ASN A 121 35.44 -44.89 88.38
N TYR A 122 36.55 -44.19 88.57
CA TYR A 122 37.03 -43.21 87.60
C TYR A 122 37.57 -43.82 86.31
N THR A 123 38.23 -44.98 86.37
CA THR A 123 38.72 -45.70 85.18
C THR A 123 37.59 -46.12 84.26
N ASP A 124 36.52 -46.69 84.82
CA ASP A 124 35.36 -47.11 84.03
C ASP A 124 34.56 -45.90 83.52
N SER A 125 34.50 -44.82 84.31
CA SER A 125 33.91 -43.54 83.86
C SER A 125 34.66 -42.97 82.65
N LEU A 126 36.00 -42.99 82.68
CA LEU A 126 36.83 -42.52 81.57
C LEU A 126 36.58 -43.35 80.31
N SER A 127 36.55 -44.68 80.45
CA SER A 127 36.27 -45.60 79.36
C SER A 127 34.89 -45.35 78.74
N ALA A 128 33.84 -45.25 79.56
CA ALA A 128 32.48 -44.95 79.11
C ALA A 128 32.37 -43.57 78.43
N ALA A 129 33.04 -42.55 78.96
CA ALA A 129 33.04 -41.21 78.34
C ALA A 129 33.76 -41.19 76.98
N ARG A 130 34.84 -41.96 76.80
CA ARG A 130 35.51 -42.13 75.50
C ARG A 130 34.60 -42.81 74.48
N VAL A 131 33.95 -43.90 74.88
CA VAL A 131 32.98 -44.61 74.03
C VAL A 131 31.83 -43.67 73.66
N ALA A 132 31.31 -42.89 74.61
CA ALA A 132 30.26 -41.91 74.34
C ALA A 132 30.70 -40.87 73.31
N LYS A 133 31.90 -40.29 73.47
CA LYS A 133 32.47 -39.32 72.54
C LYS A 133 32.65 -39.91 71.14
N GLU A 134 33.30 -41.07 71.02
CA GLU A 134 33.56 -41.74 69.74
C GLU A 134 32.26 -42.08 69.00
N LYS A 135 31.26 -42.61 69.72
CA LYS A 135 29.95 -42.90 69.15
C LYS A 135 29.22 -41.63 68.71
N ALA A 136 29.31 -40.55 69.49
CA ALA A 136 28.70 -39.27 69.12
C ALA A 136 29.38 -38.63 67.89
N GLU A 137 30.71 -38.60 67.82
CA GLU A 137 31.46 -38.10 66.66
C GLU A 137 31.16 -38.95 65.39
N THR A 138 31.04 -40.27 65.56
CA THR A 138 30.63 -41.17 64.46
C THR A 138 29.19 -40.91 64.03
N ALA A 139 28.27 -40.73 64.97
CA ALA A 139 26.87 -40.40 64.69
C ALA A 139 26.75 -39.06 63.95
N GLU A 140 27.48 -38.02 64.40
CA GLU A 140 27.54 -36.72 63.72
C GLU A 140 28.03 -36.88 62.27
N THR A 141 29.18 -37.54 62.09
CA THR A 141 29.81 -37.71 60.77
C THR A 141 28.87 -38.41 59.79
N ARG A 142 28.27 -39.54 60.19
CA ARG A 142 27.33 -40.30 59.35
C ARG A 142 26.04 -39.55 59.07
N THR A 143 25.56 -38.76 60.04
CA THR A 143 24.40 -37.90 59.85
C THR A 143 24.67 -36.85 58.78
N TRP A 144 25.80 -36.14 58.85
CA TRP A 144 26.18 -35.18 57.82
C TRP A 144 26.38 -35.85 56.47
N GLU A 145 27.00 -37.04 56.41
CA GLU A 145 27.14 -37.81 55.18
C GLU A 145 25.78 -38.11 54.55
N ALA A 146 24.84 -38.66 55.31
CA ALA A 146 23.50 -39.00 54.84
C ALA A 146 22.73 -37.76 54.34
N ARG A 147 22.80 -36.66 55.10
CA ARG A 147 22.14 -35.39 54.75
C ARG A 147 22.74 -34.75 53.49
N ALA A 148 24.07 -34.66 53.43
CA ALA A 148 24.76 -34.10 52.27
C ALA A 148 24.48 -34.91 51.01
N LYS A 149 24.50 -36.25 51.10
CA LYS A 149 24.20 -37.13 49.96
C LYS A 149 22.80 -36.91 49.41
N THR A 150 21.79 -36.85 50.27
CA THR A 150 20.40 -36.60 49.85
C THR A 150 20.25 -35.20 49.25
N SER A 151 20.80 -34.18 49.92
CA SER A 151 20.75 -32.79 49.45
C SER A 151 21.43 -32.60 48.09
N ILE A 152 22.61 -33.20 47.86
CA ILE A 152 23.30 -33.18 46.56
C ILE A 152 22.49 -33.91 45.48
N ALA A 153 21.84 -35.03 45.81
CA ALA A 153 20.99 -35.75 44.86
C ALA A 153 19.77 -34.93 44.44
N ASP A 154 19.11 -34.27 45.40
CA ASP A 154 17.98 -33.38 45.13
C ASP A 154 18.40 -32.15 44.33
N LEU A 155 19.57 -31.57 44.62
CA LEU A 155 20.12 -30.45 43.86
C LEU A 155 20.49 -30.85 42.43
N ASN A 156 21.04 -32.05 42.23
CA ASN A 156 21.29 -32.60 40.89
C ASN A 156 19.99 -32.75 40.08
N LYS A 157 18.90 -33.19 40.72
CA LYS A 157 17.57 -33.24 40.09
C LYS A 157 17.08 -31.84 39.70
N LYS A 158 17.15 -30.87 40.62
CA LYS A 158 16.79 -29.47 40.32
C LYS A 158 17.60 -28.89 39.17
N ARG A 159 18.91 -29.21 39.09
CA ARG A 159 19.76 -28.81 37.97
C ARG A 159 19.27 -29.39 36.64
N ALA A 160 18.93 -30.68 36.61
CA ALA A 160 18.42 -31.33 35.40
C ALA A 160 17.05 -30.77 34.98
N ASP A 161 16.18 -30.47 35.94
CA ASP A 161 14.89 -29.81 35.70
C ASP A 161 15.10 -28.39 35.14
N ALA A 162 16.04 -27.62 35.70
CA ALA A 162 16.40 -26.30 35.20
C ALA A 162 17.01 -26.35 33.79
N GLU A 163 17.84 -27.36 33.49
CA GLU A 163 18.41 -27.57 32.16
C GLU A 163 17.33 -27.90 31.12
N THR A 164 16.37 -28.77 31.48
CA THR A 164 15.17 -29.05 30.67
C THR A 164 14.30 -27.80 30.47
N GLY A 165 14.21 -26.96 31.50
CA GLY A 165 13.59 -25.64 31.48
C GLY A 165 14.36 -24.57 30.70
N ARG A 166 15.50 -24.93 30.08
CA ARG A 166 16.41 -24.04 29.32
C ARG A 166 17.15 -22.98 30.15
N GLY A 167 17.47 -23.32 31.41
CA GLY A 167 18.38 -22.59 32.29
C GLY A 167 19.65 -22.07 31.62
N PRO A 168 20.41 -22.91 30.88
CA PRO A 168 21.64 -22.49 30.21
C PRO A 168 21.47 -21.38 29.17
N THR A 169 20.27 -21.18 28.63
CA THR A 169 20.00 -20.19 27.58
C THR A 169 19.36 -18.91 28.14
N TYR A 170 18.37 -19.06 29.01
CA TYR A 170 17.55 -17.93 29.48
C TYR A 170 17.91 -17.46 30.91
N ALA A 171 18.70 -18.23 31.66
CA ALA A 171 19.17 -17.89 33.00
C ALA A 171 20.65 -18.28 33.19
N GLU A 172 21.48 -17.93 32.21
CA GLU A 172 22.86 -18.42 32.08
C GLU A 172 23.71 -18.14 33.34
N GLU A 173 23.63 -16.93 33.88
CA GLU A 173 24.43 -16.51 35.04
C GLU A 173 24.03 -17.30 36.30
N GLU A 174 22.73 -17.34 36.61
CA GLU A 174 22.19 -18.03 37.77
C GLU A 174 22.42 -19.54 37.66
N PHE A 175 22.21 -20.12 36.48
CA PHE A 175 22.45 -21.54 36.23
C PHE A 175 23.93 -21.88 36.39
N GLY A 176 24.83 -21.05 35.87
CA GLY A 176 26.27 -21.19 36.03
C GLY A 176 26.74 -21.05 37.47
N LYS A 177 26.06 -20.26 38.30
CA LYS A 177 26.33 -20.14 39.74
C LYS A 177 25.91 -21.41 40.49
N MET A 178 24.66 -21.85 40.29
CA MET A 178 24.13 -23.09 40.86
C MET A 178 24.98 -24.31 40.49
N ALA A 179 25.37 -24.44 39.22
CA ALA A 179 26.19 -25.56 38.75
C ALA A 179 27.60 -25.59 39.38
N ARG A 180 28.20 -24.42 39.64
CA ARG A 180 29.46 -24.31 40.37
C ARG A 180 29.30 -24.72 41.83
N THR A 181 28.27 -24.23 42.50
CA THR A 181 27.99 -24.54 43.90
C THR A 181 27.69 -26.03 44.11
N LEU A 182 26.98 -26.67 43.19
CA LEU A 182 26.79 -28.13 43.19
C LEU A 182 28.12 -28.87 43.06
N LYS A 183 29.01 -28.44 42.15
CA LYS A 183 30.33 -29.04 41.97
C LYS A 183 31.19 -28.88 43.23
N ASP A 184 31.12 -27.74 43.90
CA ASP A 184 31.82 -27.50 45.16
C ASP A 184 31.28 -28.43 46.27
N ALA A 185 29.96 -28.61 46.36
CA ALA A 185 29.35 -29.56 47.30
C ALA A 185 29.79 -31.01 47.03
N GLU A 186 29.86 -31.43 45.77
CA GLU A 186 30.36 -32.76 45.37
C GLU A 186 31.84 -32.94 45.71
N ALA A 187 32.66 -31.89 45.57
CA ALA A 187 34.07 -31.91 45.92
C ALA A 187 34.28 -32.02 47.44
N ASP A 188 33.53 -31.25 48.24
CA ASP A 188 33.57 -31.34 49.71
C ASP A 188 33.11 -32.71 50.21
N PHE A 189 32.07 -33.29 49.58
CA PHE A 189 31.60 -34.63 49.90
C PHE A 189 32.69 -35.69 49.64
N ALA A 190 33.37 -35.61 48.50
CA ALA A 190 34.47 -36.51 48.15
C ALA A 190 35.69 -36.36 49.07
N ALA A 191 35.91 -35.17 49.63
CA ALA A 191 36.96 -34.89 50.60
C ALA A 191 36.63 -35.36 52.03
N GLY A 192 35.39 -35.80 52.30
CA GLY A 192 34.93 -36.17 53.64
C GLY A 192 34.46 -34.99 54.50
N ASN A 193 34.38 -33.78 53.93
CA ASN A 193 33.89 -32.57 54.59
C ASN A 193 32.36 -32.51 54.51
N PHE A 194 31.67 -33.47 55.13
CA PHE A 194 30.23 -33.68 54.90
C PHE A 194 29.35 -32.51 55.36
N LYS A 195 29.75 -31.79 56.40
CA LYS A 195 29.01 -30.62 56.89
C LYS A 195 29.08 -29.46 55.89
N GLU A 196 30.27 -29.20 55.36
CA GLU A 196 30.52 -28.19 54.33
C GLU A 196 29.79 -28.56 53.02
N ALA A 197 29.83 -29.83 52.62
CA ALA A 197 29.08 -30.35 51.48
C ALA A 197 27.56 -30.12 51.62
N TYR A 198 27.01 -30.38 52.81
CA TYR A 198 25.61 -30.09 53.09
C TYR A 198 25.30 -28.60 53.00
N GLN A 199 26.13 -27.73 53.59
CA GLN A 199 25.94 -26.27 53.52
C GLN A 199 26.07 -25.72 52.10
N ALA A 200 26.99 -26.25 51.30
CA ALA A 200 27.14 -25.89 49.89
C ALA A 200 25.92 -26.32 49.07
N SER A 201 25.41 -27.55 49.26
CA SER A 201 24.20 -28.02 48.58
C SER A 201 22.94 -27.25 48.98
N ASP A 202 22.78 -26.87 50.25
CA ASP A 202 21.68 -26.01 50.71
C ASP A 202 21.71 -24.62 50.05
N ARG A 203 22.90 -24.01 49.94
CA ARG A 203 23.09 -22.78 49.16
C ARG A 203 22.75 -22.99 47.68
N GLY A 204 23.16 -24.13 47.11
CA GLY A 204 22.83 -24.51 45.74
C GLY A 204 21.33 -24.63 45.50
N HIS A 205 20.55 -25.08 46.49
CA HIS A 205 19.09 -25.09 46.41
C HIS A 205 18.50 -23.67 46.31
N GLN A 206 19.02 -22.73 47.09
CA GLN A 206 18.59 -21.32 47.00
C GLN A 206 18.94 -20.71 45.64
N GLU A 207 20.11 -21.06 45.09
CA GLU A 207 20.52 -20.63 43.74
C GLU A 207 19.65 -21.28 42.65
N ALA A 208 19.25 -22.55 42.82
CA ALA A 208 18.30 -23.20 41.92
C ALA A 208 16.94 -22.49 41.90
N ASP A 209 16.45 -22.04 43.07
CA ASP A 209 15.20 -21.28 43.13
C ASP A 209 15.31 -19.93 42.42
N GLN A 210 16.50 -19.29 42.43
CA GLN A 210 16.79 -18.09 41.63
C GLN A 210 16.76 -18.38 40.13
N VAL A 211 17.30 -19.52 39.68
CA VAL A 211 17.23 -19.95 38.27
C VAL A 211 15.77 -20.06 37.81
N PHE A 212 14.92 -20.74 38.58
CA PHE A 212 13.51 -20.89 38.20
C PHE A 212 12.73 -19.58 38.22
N ALA A 213 13.03 -18.68 39.17
CA ALA A 213 12.46 -17.33 39.17
C ALA A 213 12.84 -16.57 37.89
N ARG A 214 14.13 -16.61 37.51
CA ARG A 214 14.62 -15.97 36.28
C ARG A 214 13.98 -16.56 35.02
N LEU A 215 13.89 -17.88 34.92
CA LEU A 215 13.23 -18.55 33.80
C LEU A 215 11.75 -18.17 33.68
N LYS A 216 11.04 -18.00 34.81
CA LYS A 216 9.63 -17.57 34.82
C LYS A 216 9.46 -16.14 34.30
N ASP A 217 10.37 -15.24 34.64
CA ASP A 217 10.36 -13.87 34.14
C ASP A 217 10.70 -13.81 32.64
N GLU A 218 11.69 -14.58 32.18
CA GLU A 218 11.99 -14.70 30.75
C GLU A 218 10.85 -15.33 29.96
N ALA A 219 10.17 -16.34 30.50
CA ALA A 219 9.00 -16.94 29.87
C ALA A 219 7.87 -15.90 29.66
N ARG A 220 7.69 -14.95 30.59
CA ARG A 220 6.74 -13.83 30.42
C ARG A 220 7.21 -12.84 29.35
N LEU A 221 8.51 -12.58 29.24
CA LEU A 221 9.07 -11.71 28.21
C LEU A 221 8.87 -12.28 26.82
N VAL A 222 9.20 -13.56 26.59
CA VAL A 222 9.00 -14.22 25.29
C VAL A 222 7.51 -14.32 24.92
N ARG A 223 6.63 -14.56 25.91
CA ARG A 223 5.17 -14.49 25.69
C ARG A 223 4.75 -13.09 25.25
N GLY A 224 5.25 -12.06 25.91
CA GLY A 224 4.97 -10.67 25.56
C GLY A 224 5.49 -10.30 24.16
N ASP A 225 6.65 -10.84 23.77
CA ASP A 225 7.16 -10.67 22.41
C ASP A 225 6.26 -11.35 21.38
N TYR A 226 5.89 -12.60 21.61
CA TYR A 226 4.99 -13.34 20.73
C TYR A 226 3.64 -12.65 20.55
N ASP A 227 3.05 -12.14 21.64
CA ASP A 227 1.81 -11.36 21.60
C ASP A 227 1.91 -10.13 20.69
N ARG A 228 3.06 -9.41 20.72
CA ARG A 228 3.30 -8.29 19.79
C ARG A 228 3.34 -8.74 18.35
N GLN A 229 3.94 -9.89 18.05
CA GLN A 229 3.99 -10.42 16.70
C GLN A 229 2.61 -10.88 16.22
N VAL A 230 1.80 -11.50 17.09
CA VAL A 230 0.39 -11.84 16.81
C VAL A 230 -0.44 -10.58 16.56
N ALA A 231 -0.22 -9.51 17.34
CA ALA A 231 -0.87 -8.23 17.14
C ALA A 231 -0.47 -7.58 15.80
N LEU A 232 0.79 -7.71 15.39
CA LEU A 232 1.27 -7.27 14.07
C LEU A 232 0.65 -8.10 12.94
N LEU A 233 0.59 -9.42 13.08
CA LEU A 233 -0.10 -10.29 12.12
C LEU A 233 -1.54 -9.84 11.91
N LYS A 234 -2.25 -9.52 13.00
CA LYS A 234 -3.64 -9.04 12.97
C LYS A 234 -3.84 -7.79 12.12
N THR A 235 -2.86 -6.89 12.00
CA THR A 235 -3.03 -5.66 11.19
C THR A 235 -3.07 -5.92 9.68
N PHE A 236 -2.64 -7.11 9.24
CA PHE A 236 -2.63 -7.48 7.82
C PHE A 236 -3.76 -8.45 7.45
N VAL A 237 -4.59 -8.88 8.41
CA VAL A 237 -5.65 -9.87 8.15
C VAL A 237 -6.85 -9.20 7.45
N GLU A 238 -6.97 -9.44 6.15
CA GLU A 238 -8.13 -9.00 5.35
C GLU A 238 -9.06 -10.18 4.98
N GLU A 239 -8.51 -11.39 4.80
CA GLU A 239 -9.20 -12.56 4.25
C GLU A 239 -9.15 -13.82 5.14
N ASP A 240 -9.87 -14.86 4.73
CA ASP A 240 -10.00 -16.13 5.45
C ASP A 240 -8.67 -16.84 5.71
N THR A 241 -7.73 -16.80 4.76
CA THR A 241 -6.36 -17.34 4.96
C THR A 241 -5.64 -16.62 6.10
N GLY A 242 -5.74 -15.29 6.15
CA GLY A 242 -5.15 -14.49 7.23
C GLY A 242 -5.83 -14.74 8.57
N ARG A 243 -7.15 -14.95 8.57
CA ARG A 243 -7.91 -15.32 9.77
C ARG A 243 -7.47 -16.67 10.33
N ALA A 244 -7.24 -17.66 9.46
CA ALA A 244 -6.75 -18.97 9.87
C ALA A 244 -5.34 -18.89 10.51
N PHE A 245 -4.43 -18.10 9.94
CA PHE A 245 -3.11 -17.87 10.54
C PHE A 245 -3.21 -17.18 11.90
N LEU A 246 -4.05 -16.13 12.01
CA LEU A 246 -4.27 -15.43 13.27
C LEU A 246 -4.88 -16.35 14.34
N GLU A 247 -5.82 -17.23 13.97
CA GLU A 247 -6.42 -18.21 14.87
C GLU A 247 -5.37 -19.19 15.41
N GLN A 248 -4.52 -19.73 14.54
CA GLN A 248 -3.43 -20.63 14.93
C GLN A 248 -2.43 -19.95 15.87
N ALA A 249 -2.03 -18.71 15.56
CA ALA A 249 -1.11 -17.95 16.38
C ALA A 249 -1.72 -17.59 17.75
N THR A 250 -3.01 -17.25 17.79
CA THR A 250 -3.76 -16.99 19.03
C THR A 250 -3.89 -18.25 19.89
N LEU A 251 -4.16 -19.41 19.27
CA LEU A 251 -4.20 -20.69 19.98
C LEU A 251 -2.83 -21.02 20.60
N ARG A 252 -1.74 -20.75 19.88
CA ARG A 252 -0.38 -20.97 20.37
C ARG A 252 -0.05 -20.04 21.53
N LEU A 253 -0.48 -18.77 21.49
CA LEU A 253 -0.37 -17.84 22.63
C LEU A 253 -1.04 -18.43 23.88
N GLY A 254 -2.25 -18.99 23.74
CA GLY A 254 -2.94 -19.69 24.83
C GLY A 254 -2.17 -20.90 25.37
N ARG A 255 -1.53 -21.69 24.49
CA ARG A 255 -0.67 -22.82 24.91
C ARG A 255 0.61 -22.37 25.63
N ILE A 256 1.16 -21.21 25.29
CA ILE A 256 2.29 -20.60 26.01
C ILE A 256 1.82 -20.17 27.40
N ASP A 257 0.68 -19.50 27.50
CA ASP A 257 0.08 -19.11 28.78
C ASP A 257 -0.17 -20.33 29.69
N ASP A 258 -0.72 -21.42 29.13
CA ASP A 258 -0.91 -22.69 29.85
C ASP A 258 0.42 -23.31 30.31
N ALA A 259 1.46 -23.30 29.47
CA ALA A 259 2.78 -23.83 29.84
C ALA A 259 3.43 -23.03 30.98
N ILE A 260 3.31 -21.71 30.95
CA ILE A 260 3.80 -20.83 32.02
C ILE A 260 3.01 -21.06 33.32
N LEU A 261 1.68 -21.19 33.24
CA LEU A 261 0.82 -21.42 34.40
C LEU A 261 1.13 -22.76 35.10
N ASN A 262 1.42 -23.80 34.31
CA ASN A 262 1.77 -25.14 34.79
C ASN A 262 3.27 -25.31 35.12
N GLU A 263 4.05 -24.23 35.06
CA GLU A 263 5.50 -24.21 35.31
C GLU A 263 6.32 -25.13 34.37
N ASP A 264 5.77 -25.47 33.21
CA ASP A 264 6.44 -26.19 32.12
C ASP A 264 7.20 -25.20 31.22
N LEU A 265 8.21 -24.56 31.79
CA LEU A 265 8.94 -23.45 31.17
C LEU A 265 9.67 -23.89 29.88
N GLY A 266 10.20 -25.12 29.86
CA GLY A 266 10.86 -25.67 28.66
C GLY A 266 9.91 -25.75 27.46
N ARG A 267 8.66 -26.16 27.70
CA ARG A 267 7.61 -26.15 26.68
C ARG A 267 7.19 -24.75 26.27
N ALA A 268 7.11 -23.79 27.21
CA ALA A 268 6.81 -22.40 26.89
C ALA A 268 7.84 -21.82 25.90
N PHE A 269 9.13 -22.00 26.15
CA PHE A 269 10.20 -21.55 25.25
C PHE A 269 10.18 -22.28 23.90
N ALA A 270 9.92 -23.60 23.88
CA ALA A 270 9.83 -24.35 22.63
C ALA A 270 8.65 -23.88 21.75
N LEU A 271 7.48 -23.64 22.36
CA LEU A 271 6.31 -23.11 21.67
C LEU A 271 6.56 -21.72 21.11
N TYR A 272 7.28 -20.86 21.85
CA TYR A 272 7.71 -19.55 21.38
C TYR A 272 8.64 -19.65 20.17
N GLU A 273 9.73 -20.42 20.25
CA GLU A 273 10.72 -20.54 19.17
C GLU A 273 10.12 -21.08 17.86
N GLU A 274 9.19 -22.03 17.96
CA GLU A 274 8.44 -22.55 16.80
C GLU A 274 7.44 -21.51 16.29
N GLY A 275 6.72 -20.85 17.20
CA GLY A 275 5.71 -19.85 16.89
C GLY A 275 6.29 -18.60 16.23
N ASP A 276 7.40 -18.08 16.73
CA ASP A 276 8.08 -16.86 16.25
C ASP A 276 8.44 -16.96 14.76
N ARG A 277 9.07 -18.09 14.37
CA ARG A 277 9.40 -18.37 12.97
C ARG A 277 8.15 -18.51 12.10
N GLU A 278 7.14 -19.19 12.62
CA GLU A 278 5.88 -19.43 11.92
C GLU A 278 5.10 -18.12 11.69
N VAL A 279 4.89 -17.32 12.73
CA VAL A 279 4.20 -16.01 12.65
C VAL A 279 4.95 -15.06 11.74
N THR A 280 6.28 -14.98 11.85
CA THR A 280 7.07 -14.13 10.95
C THR A 280 6.90 -14.53 9.48
N SER A 281 6.89 -15.83 9.19
CA SER A 281 6.63 -16.36 7.85
C SER A 281 5.19 -16.04 7.39
N GLN A 282 4.20 -16.20 8.26
CA GLN A 282 2.79 -15.91 7.98
C GLN A 282 2.54 -14.43 7.71
N ILE A 283 3.19 -13.52 8.43
CA ILE A 283 3.13 -12.08 8.17
C ILE A 283 3.57 -11.80 6.73
N GLN A 284 4.70 -12.36 6.31
CA GLN A 284 5.21 -12.16 4.95
C GLN A 284 4.30 -12.78 3.89
N ALA A 285 3.76 -13.97 4.14
CA ALA A 285 2.81 -14.62 3.25
C ALA A 285 1.53 -13.78 3.05
N ILE A 286 0.94 -13.26 4.14
CA ILE A 286 -0.26 -12.42 4.06
C ILE A 286 0.01 -11.14 3.27
N LYS A 287 1.15 -10.47 3.51
CA LYS A 287 1.51 -9.26 2.76
C LYS A 287 1.51 -9.51 1.25
N VAL A 288 2.12 -10.61 0.80
CA VAL A 288 2.12 -11.03 -0.62
C VAL A 288 0.70 -11.32 -1.12
N ILE A 289 -0.11 -12.04 -0.32
CA ILE A 289 -1.50 -12.37 -0.68
C ILE A 289 -2.31 -11.09 -0.87
N ASN A 290 -2.27 -10.14 0.09
CA ASN A 290 -3.03 -8.89 0.02
C ASN A 290 -2.65 -8.08 -1.23
N ILE A 291 -1.35 -7.96 -1.54
CA ILE A 291 -0.87 -7.26 -2.74
C ILE A 291 -1.40 -7.94 -4.02
N ASN A 292 -1.25 -9.26 -4.11
CA ASN A 292 -1.70 -10.02 -5.28
C ASN A 292 -3.21 -9.96 -5.48
N ASN A 293 -3.98 -10.03 -4.40
CA ASN A 293 -5.43 -9.93 -4.46
C ASN A 293 -5.87 -8.53 -4.87
N LYS A 294 -5.24 -7.49 -4.35
CA LYS A 294 -5.51 -6.10 -4.76
C LYS A 294 -5.18 -5.88 -6.23
N ILE A 295 -4.05 -6.38 -6.71
CA ILE A 295 -3.69 -6.37 -8.14
C ILE A 295 -4.74 -7.12 -8.96
N SER A 296 -5.12 -8.33 -8.55
CA SER A 296 -6.11 -9.15 -9.25
C SER A 296 -7.47 -8.45 -9.35
N ASN A 297 -7.95 -7.85 -8.26
CA ASN A 297 -9.19 -7.09 -8.21
C ASN A 297 -9.13 -5.87 -9.14
N LEU A 298 -8.03 -5.12 -9.13
CA LEU A 298 -7.84 -3.98 -10.03
C LEU A 298 -7.77 -4.41 -11.50
N LYS A 299 -7.10 -5.52 -11.81
CA LYS A 299 -7.07 -6.10 -13.17
C LYS A 299 -8.46 -6.51 -13.64
N ALA A 300 -9.26 -7.13 -12.78
CA ALA A 300 -10.64 -7.51 -13.11
C ALA A 300 -11.48 -6.27 -13.42
N ARG A 301 -11.35 -5.20 -12.63
CA ARG A 301 -12.01 -3.91 -12.90
C ARG A 301 -11.56 -3.29 -14.21
N VAL A 302 -10.25 -3.30 -14.51
CA VAL A 302 -9.71 -2.80 -15.79
C VAL A 302 -10.28 -3.59 -16.97
N GLN A 303 -10.39 -4.92 -16.87
CA GLN A 303 -10.98 -5.76 -17.91
C GLN A 303 -12.48 -5.47 -18.10
N GLU A 304 -13.22 -5.25 -17.01
CA GLU A 304 -14.62 -4.85 -17.06
C GLU A 304 -14.79 -3.48 -17.73
N ASP A 305 -13.98 -2.49 -17.35
CA ASP A 305 -13.98 -1.15 -17.94
C ASP A 305 -13.56 -1.17 -19.41
N GLN A 306 -12.63 -2.04 -19.79
CA GLN A 306 -12.24 -2.30 -21.19
C GLN A 306 -13.39 -2.91 -21.98
N ALA A 307 -14.06 -3.94 -21.45
CA ALA A 307 -15.22 -4.56 -22.09
C ALA A 307 -16.38 -3.56 -22.24
N ASN A 308 -16.52 -2.62 -21.30
CA ASN A 308 -17.50 -1.54 -21.35
C ASN A 308 -17.11 -0.40 -22.32
N GLY A 309 -15.89 -0.39 -22.84
CA GLY A 309 -15.39 0.59 -23.81
C GLY A 309 -14.86 1.89 -23.20
N LEU A 310 -14.65 1.94 -21.88
CA LEU A 310 -14.25 3.16 -21.17
C LEU A 310 -12.93 3.74 -21.71
N PHE A 311 -11.97 2.85 -22.00
CA PHE A 311 -10.64 3.20 -22.51
C PHE A 311 -10.64 3.82 -23.92
N GLN A 312 -11.78 3.88 -24.63
CA GLN A 312 -11.87 4.57 -25.93
C GLN A 312 -11.88 6.11 -25.80
N PHE A 313 -12.11 6.63 -24.60
CA PHE A 313 -12.31 8.06 -24.34
C PHE A 313 -11.32 8.67 -23.36
N VAL A 314 -10.26 7.94 -23.02
CA VAL A 314 -9.18 8.42 -22.16
C VAL A 314 -7.84 8.16 -22.85
N ASP A 315 -6.80 8.88 -22.43
CA ASP A 315 -5.50 8.84 -23.10
C ASP A 315 -4.68 7.58 -22.78
N THR A 316 -5.02 6.90 -21.69
CA THR A 316 -4.36 5.66 -21.26
C THR A 316 -5.09 4.45 -21.81
N THR A 317 -4.37 3.45 -22.28
CA THR A 317 -4.94 2.17 -22.74
C THR A 317 -5.07 1.17 -21.59
N ALA A 318 -5.95 0.17 -21.75
CA ALA A 318 -6.07 -0.92 -20.78
C ALA A 318 -4.74 -1.68 -20.63
N ASP A 319 -4.00 -1.90 -21.71
CA ASP A 319 -2.71 -2.60 -21.69
C ASP A 319 -1.62 -1.82 -20.93
N GLU A 320 -1.55 -0.49 -21.12
CA GLU A 320 -0.65 0.38 -20.35
C GLU A 320 -0.99 0.36 -18.86
N TYR A 321 -2.27 0.39 -18.52
CA TYR A 321 -2.73 0.33 -17.13
C TYR A 321 -2.43 -1.04 -16.48
N MET A 322 -2.63 -2.13 -17.22
CA MET A 322 -2.28 -3.49 -16.79
C MET A 322 -0.76 -3.64 -16.59
N ALA A 323 0.05 -3.02 -17.45
CA ALA A 323 1.51 -2.99 -17.30
C ALA A 323 1.95 -2.24 -16.04
N GLN A 324 1.30 -1.12 -15.72
CA GLN A 324 1.53 -0.38 -14.47
C GLN A 324 1.21 -1.21 -13.23
N LEU A 325 0.06 -1.90 -13.21
CA LEU A 325 -0.31 -2.81 -12.11
C LEU A 325 0.68 -3.97 -11.94
N ASN A 326 1.22 -4.50 -13.05
CA ASN A 326 2.26 -5.55 -13.01
C ASN A 326 3.63 -5.01 -12.58
N GLY A 327 3.87 -3.71 -12.69
CA GLY A 327 5.11 -3.05 -12.31
C GLY A 327 5.23 -2.72 -10.82
N VAL A 328 4.17 -2.97 -10.03
CA VAL A 328 4.23 -2.79 -8.57
C VAL A 328 5.14 -3.87 -7.98
N GLU A 329 6.36 -3.48 -7.62
CA GLU A 329 7.36 -4.37 -7.06
C GLU A 329 7.14 -4.54 -5.54
N TYR A 330 7.05 -5.80 -5.10
CA TYR A 330 7.12 -6.15 -3.68
C TYR A 330 8.02 -7.37 -3.52
N ASP A 331 9.18 -7.16 -2.89
CA ASP A 331 10.12 -8.23 -2.55
C ASP A 331 9.94 -8.62 -1.06
N PRO A 332 9.36 -9.80 -0.77
CA PRO A 332 9.14 -10.24 0.61
C PRO A 332 10.44 -10.55 1.36
N GLU A 333 11.52 -10.92 0.67
CA GLU A 333 12.82 -11.13 1.33
C GLU A 333 13.45 -9.80 1.74
N LEU A 334 13.35 -8.78 0.88
CA LEU A 334 13.85 -7.44 1.18
C LEU A 334 13.03 -6.76 2.29
N ASP A 335 11.70 -6.89 2.28
CA ASP A 335 10.82 -6.39 3.36
C ASP A 335 11.17 -7.03 4.70
N ARG A 336 11.45 -8.34 4.71
CA ARG A 336 11.90 -9.06 5.91
C ARG A 336 13.25 -8.55 6.42
N LEU A 337 14.21 -8.29 5.52
CA LEU A 337 15.56 -7.84 5.90
C LEU A 337 15.61 -6.36 6.29
N LYS A 338 14.69 -5.55 5.78
CA LYS A 338 14.64 -4.10 5.99
C LYS A 338 13.21 -3.64 6.33
N PRO A 339 12.64 -4.08 7.46
CA PRO A 339 11.27 -3.73 7.84
C PRO A 339 11.04 -2.22 7.99
N ASN A 340 12.09 -1.45 8.29
CA ASN A 340 12.01 0.02 8.40
C ASN A 340 11.88 0.75 7.06
N GLN A 341 12.01 0.05 5.92
CA GLN A 341 11.81 0.64 4.59
C GLN A 341 10.35 0.63 4.15
N ASP A 342 9.44 0.05 4.94
CA ASP A 342 7.99 0.12 4.71
C ASP A 342 7.55 -0.31 3.29
N LEU A 343 8.29 -1.24 2.66
CA LEU A 343 8.07 -1.66 1.26
C LEU A 343 6.63 -2.14 1.01
N TYR A 344 6.06 -2.89 1.95
CA TYR A 344 4.64 -3.28 1.89
C TYR A 344 3.71 -2.06 1.84
N THR A 345 3.93 -1.08 2.70
CA THR A 345 3.12 0.14 2.78
C THR A 345 3.26 0.97 1.51
N GLU A 346 4.46 1.02 0.90
CA GLU A 346 4.70 1.68 -0.39
C GLU A 346 3.91 1.00 -1.51
N ALA A 347 3.99 -0.33 -1.65
CA ALA A 347 3.25 -1.09 -2.65
C ALA A 347 1.72 -0.90 -2.50
N ILE A 348 1.19 -0.97 -1.28
CA ILE A 348 -0.25 -0.73 -1.03
C ILE A 348 -0.64 0.72 -1.35
N ARG A 349 0.20 1.70 -1.04
CA ARG A 349 -0.06 3.12 -1.38
C ARG A 349 -0.09 3.34 -2.88
N GLU A 350 0.81 2.70 -3.62
CA GLU A 350 0.84 2.75 -5.08
C GLU A 350 -0.41 2.10 -5.68
N LEU A 351 -0.82 0.92 -5.20
CA LEU A 351 -2.07 0.27 -5.62
C LEU A 351 -3.31 1.10 -5.29
N ALA A 352 -3.35 1.78 -4.15
CA ALA A 352 -4.42 2.71 -3.80
C ALA A 352 -4.46 3.94 -4.73
N ARG A 353 -3.28 4.40 -5.20
CA ARG A 353 -3.19 5.48 -6.19
C ARG A 353 -3.80 5.02 -7.52
N TYR A 354 -3.44 3.82 -7.99
CA TYR A 354 -4.05 3.24 -9.18
C TYR A 354 -5.56 3.11 -9.00
N GLU A 355 -6.04 2.51 -7.92
CA GLU A 355 -7.48 2.41 -7.65
C GLU A 355 -8.22 3.76 -7.77
N SER A 356 -7.66 4.83 -7.19
CA SER A 356 -8.24 6.17 -7.31
C SER A 356 -8.18 6.75 -8.72
N GLU A 357 -7.13 6.47 -9.49
CA GLU A 357 -7.04 6.85 -10.90
C GLU A 357 -8.10 6.12 -11.74
N LEU A 358 -8.34 4.84 -11.47
CA LEU A 358 -9.37 4.03 -12.13
C LEU A 358 -10.78 4.57 -11.80
N ASP A 359 -11.05 4.88 -10.53
CA ASP A 359 -12.34 5.47 -10.09
C ASP A 359 -12.64 6.79 -10.82
N ARG A 360 -11.61 7.61 -11.09
CA ARG A 360 -11.75 8.89 -11.80
C ARG A 360 -11.81 8.74 -13.32
N MET A 361 -11.54 7.56 -13.86
CA MET A 361 -11.45 7.34 -15.30
C MET A 361 -12.81 7.52 -15.98
N LYS A 362 -13.89 7.09 -15.32
CA LYS A 362 -15.27 7.31 -15.79
C LYS A 362 -15.58 8.80 -16.01
N ASP A 363 -15.23 9.64 -15.05
CA ASP A 363 -15.49 11.08 -15.14
C ASP A 363 -14.67 11.75 -16.26
N ARG A 364 -13.41 11.33 -16.44
CA ARG A 364 -12.57 11.82 -17.55
C ARG A 364 -13.15 11.42 -18.91
N ALA A 365 -13.57 10.16 -19.05
CA ALA A 365 -14.21 9.67 -20.27
C ALA A 365 -15.48 10.48 -20.59
N ILE A 366 -16.35 10.70 -19.59
CA ILE A 366 -17.55 11.54 -19.72
C ILE A 366 -17.18 12.96 -20.18
N SER A 367 -16.22 13.61 -19.53
CA SER A 367 -15.77 14.96 -19.90
C SER A 367 -15.21 15.05 -21.34
N ASN A 368 -14.49 14.02 -21.78
CA ASN A 368 -13.94 13.95 -23.13
C ASN A 368 -15.07 13.76 -24.18
N VAL A 369 -16.07 12.93 -23.87
CA VAL A 369 -17.27 12.79 -24.71
C VAL A 369 -18.04 14.10 -24.77
N GLU A 370 -18.28 14.78 -23.65
CA GLU A 370 -18.99 16.08 -23.61
C GLU A 370 -18.32 17.10 -24.54
N THR A 371 -16.98 17.16 -24.52
CA THR A 371 -16.21 18.04 -25.39
C THR A 371 -16.43 17.73 -26.87
N ARG A 372 -16.46 16.45 -27.25
CA ARG A 372 -16.72 16.01 -28.63
C ARG A 372 -18.15 16.29 -29.06
N ILE A 373 -19.14 15.97 -28.21
CA ILE A 373 -20.56 16.30 -28.45
C ILE A 373 -20.73 17.81 -28.66
N GLN A 374 -20.02 18.64 -27.91
CA GLN A 374 -20.09 20.09 -28.07
C GLN A 374 -19.52 20.58 -29.41
N ARG A 375 -18.49 19.91 -29.94
CA ARG A 375 -18.00 20.17 -31.30
C ARG A 375 -19.02 19.79 -32.36
N VAL A 376 -19.62 18.61 -32.28
CA VAL A 376 -20.71 18.17 -33.17
C VAL A 376 -21.83 19.19 -33.19
N ARG A 377 -22.26 19.66 -32.01
CA ARG A 377 -23.27 20.72 -31.90
C ARG A 377 -22.84 22.00 -32.62
N THR A 378 -21.62 22.45 -32.39
CA THR A 378 -21.08 23.67 -33.01
C THR A 378 -21.06 23.53 -34.54
N ASP A 379 -20.69 22.37 -35.06
CA ASP A 379 -20.68 22.09 -36.50
C ASP A 379 -22.09 22.11 -37.11
N ILE A 380 -23.09 21.59 -36.40
CA ILE A 380 -24.50 21.65 -36.81
C ILE A 380 -25.03 23.08 -36.75
N ASP A 381 -24.71 23.84 -35.70
CA ASP A 381 -25.14 25.23 -35.53
C ASP A 381 -24.51 26.12 -36.64
N ASN A 382 -23.23 25.93 -36.97
CA ASN A 382 -22.58 26.60 -38.09
C ASN A 382 -23.25 26.27 -39.43
N ALA A 383 -23.58 25.00 -39.67
CA ALA A 383 -24.29 24.58 -40.88
C ALA A 383 -25.69 25.24 -40.97
N ARG A 384 -26.37 25.37 -39.83
CA ARG A 384 -27.67 26.03 -39.74
C ARG A 384 -27.58 27.51 -40.12
N GLU A 385 -26.56 28.23 -39.64
CA GLU A 385 -26.35 29.65 -39.95
C GLU A 385 -26.15 29.90 -41.46
N ILE A 386 -25.56 28.95 -42.17
CA ILE A 386 -25.40 29.02 -43.63
C ILE A 386 -26.57 28.44 -44.44
N GLY A 387 -27.70 28.13 -43.78
CA GLY A 387 -28.96 27.78 -44.44
C GLY A 387 -29.23 26.28 -44.59
N ALA A 388 -28.53 25.40 -43.87
CA ALA A 388 -28.65 23.95 -44.06
C ALA A 388 -30.07 23.40 -43.86
N ARG A 389 -30.85 24.00 -42.96
CA ARG A 389 -32.22 23.60 -42.69
C ARG A 389 -33.12 23.69 -43.92
N ASP A 390 -32.88 24.68 -44.75
CA ASP A 390 -33.72 24.96 -45.92
C ASP A 390 -33.12 24.31 -47.17
N LEU A 391 -31.79 24.37 -47.33
CA LEU A 391 -31.09 23.87 -48.51
C LEU A 391 -30.91 22.34 -48.54
N VAL A 392 -30.69 21.70 -47.37
CA VAL A 392 -30.36 20.27 -47.27
C VAL A 392 -31.08 19.61 -46.08
N LYS A 393 -32.38 19.91 -45.93
CA LYS A 393 -33.21 19.53 -44.78
C LYS A 393 -33.03 18.09 -44.29
N ALA A 394 -33.08 17.10 -45.17
CA ALA A 394 -32.96 15.70 -44.79
C ALA A 394 -31.59 15.35 -44.16
N VAL A 395 -30.52 15.97 -44.64
CA VAL A 395 -29.16 15.80 -44.08
C VAL A 395 -29.05 16.52 -42.75
N PHE A 396 -29.64 17.71 -42.63
CA PHE A 396 -29.69 18.48 -41.40
C PHE A 396 -30.45 17.72 -40.28
N ASP A 397 -31.67 17.26 -40.57
CA ASP A 397 -32.51 16.53 -39.61
C ASP A 397 -31.82 15.23 -39.14
N SER A 398 -31.12 14.53 -40.04
CA SER A 398 -30.34 13.32 -39.74
C SER A 398 -29.15 13.61 -38.79
N ALA A 399 -28.42 14.71 -39.01
CA ALA A 399 -27.32 15.09 -38.13
C ALA A 399 -27.81 15.51 -36.74
N VAL A 400 -28.94 16.23 -36.66
CA VAL A 400 -29.57 16.62 -35.39
C VAL A 400 -30.04 15.39 -34.60
N ASP A 401 -30.75 14.45 -35.23
CA ASP A 401 -31.22 13.21 -34.59
C ASP A 401 -30.06 12.39 -34.00
N SER A 402 -28.96 12.27 -34.73
CA SER A 402 -27.77 11.53 -34.27
C SER A 402 -27.04 12.23 -33.12
N TYR A 403 -26.97 13.57 -33.14
CA TYR A 403 -26.49 14.38 -32.03
C TYR A 403 -27.36 14.17 -30.77
N GLU A 404 -28.68 14.25 -30.90
CA GLU A 404 -29.62 14.07 -29.78
C GLU A 404 -29.51 12.67 -29.17
N LYS A 405 -29.46 11.62 -30.00
CA LYS A 405 -29.21 10.24 -29.56
C LYS A 405 -27.90 10.10 -28.80
N THR A 406 -26.82 10.71 -29.26
CA THR A 406 -25.52 10.66 -28.57
C THR A 406 -25.59 11.34 -27.20
N ARG A 407 -26.20 12.53 -27.14
CA ARG A 407 -26.39 13.29 -25.90
C ARG A 407 -27.23 12.53 -24.89
N ASP A 408 -28.33 11.94 -25.33
CA ASP A 408 -29.26 11.21 -24.47
C ASP A 408 -28.61 9.91 -23.95
N LEU A 409 -27.83 9.22 -24.79
CA LEU A 409 -27.05 8.05 -24.37
C LEU A 409 -25.97 8.41 -23.33
N LEU A 410 -25.28 9.54 -23.50
CA LEU A 410 -24.35 10.04 -22.48
C LEU A 410 -25.07 10.33 -21.14
N TYR A 411 -26.28 10.89 -21.19
CA TYR A 411 -27.08 11.16 -20.00
C TYR A 411 -27.46 9.86 -19.26
N VAL A 412 -27.80 8.79 -19.98
CA VAL A 412 -28.07 7.47 -19.40
C VAL A 412 -26.82 6.91 -18.69
N ILE A 413 -25.66 6.95 -19.36
CA ILE A 413 -24.38 6.45 -18.81
C ILE A 413 -23.92 7.25 -17.59
N ARG A 414 -24.11 8.58 -17.62
CA ARG A 414 -23.75 9.47 -16.49
C ARG A 414 -24.56 9.14 -15.24
N ASN A 415 -25.86 8.90 -15.41
CA ASN A 415 -26.80 8.73 -14.30
C ASN A 415 -27.07 7.26 -13.95
N ASN A 416 -26.40 6.30 -14.62
CA ASN A 416 -26.62 4.86 -14.47
C ASN A 416 -28.12 4.49 -14.57
N LEU A 417 -28.84 5.09 -15.51
CA LEU A 417 -30.28 4.83 -15.66
C LEU A 417 -30.49 3.47 -16.35
N GLU A 418 -31.49 2.72 -15.91
CA GLU A 418 -31.93 1.53 -16.64
C GLU A 418 -32.51 1.94 -18.00
N SER A 419 -32.02 1.34 -19.07
CA SER A 419 -32.53 1.52 -20.44
C SER A 419 -32.75 0.17 -21.11
N GLU A 420 -33.74 0.10 -22.00
CA GLU A 420 -34.05 -1.12 -22.76
C GLU A 420 -32.89 -1.56 -23.68
N THR A 421 -31.99 -0.64 -24.01
CA THR A 421 -30.73 -0.90 -24.73
C THR A 421 -29.56 -0.85 -23.75
N PRO A 422 -28.58 -1.77 -23.80
CA PRO A 422 -27.38 -1.68 -22.98
C PRO A 422 -26.61 -0.39 -23.30
N ALA A 423 -26.69 0.59 -22.40
CA ALA A 423 -25.95 1.84 -22.51
C ALA A 423 -24.55 1.65 -21.93
N ASN A 424 -23.53 1.61 -22.78
CA ASN A 424 -22.13 1.53 -22.38
C ASN A 424 -21.26 2.43 -23.27
N PHE A 425 -19.98 2.56 -22.93
CA PHE A 425 -19.07 3.43 -23.67
C PHE A 425 -18.83 2.93 -25.11
N VAL A 426 -18.95 1.62 -25.38
CA VAL A 426 -18.88 1.10 -26.76
C VAL A 426 -20.03 1.62 -27.63
N THR A 427 -21.28 1.52 -27.15
CA THR A 427 -22.45 2.02 -27.91
C THR A 427 -22.40 3.54 -28.06
N LEU A 428 -21.94 4.25 -27.02
CA LEU A 428 -21.70 5.70 -27.06
C LEU A 428 -20.64 6.09 -28.09
N GLY A 429 -19.54 5.34 -28.20
CA GLY A 429 -18.48 5.60 -29.18
C GLY A 429 -18.95 5.47 -30.61
N ASN A 430 -19.73 4.43 -30.91
CA ASN A 430 -20.31 4.24 -32.22
C ASN A 430 -21.29 5.38 -32.56
N GLN A 431 -22.16 5.75 -31.63
CA GLN A 431 -23.16 6.81 -31.85
C GLN A 431 -22.48 8.18 -32.03
N LEU A 432 -21.47 8.49 -31.21
CA LEU A 432 -20.70 9.72 -31.34
C LEU A 432 -19.93 9.78 -32.67
N GLY A 433 -19.29 8.69 -33.09
CA GLY A 433 -18.61 8.63 -34.38
C GLY A 433 -19.56 8.85 -35.56
N GLN A 434 -20.78 8.31 -35.47
CA GLN A 434 -21.83 8.58 -36.47
C GLN A 434 -22.24 10.06 -36.47
N ALA A 435 -22.47 10.66 -35.30
CA ALA A 435 -22.85 12.06 -35.17
C ALA A 435 -21.75 13.01 -35.71
N GLU A 436 -20.49 12.73 -35.41
CA GLU A 436 -19.32 13.46 -35.95
C GLU A 436 -19.26 13.37 -37.48
N SER A 437 -19.40 12.16 -38.04
CA SER A 437 -19.40 11.95 -39.49
C SER A 437 -20.55 12.70 -40.18
N GLN A 438 -21.74 12.69 -39.60
CA GLN A 438 -22.92 13.34 -40.17
C GLN A 438 -22.84 14.86 -40.08
N ALA A 439 -22.33 15.42 -38.97
CA ALA A 439 -22.08 16.86 -38.86
C ALA A 439 -21.02 17.35 -39.87
N ALA A 440 -19.96 16.56 -40.09
CA ALA A 440 -18.97 16.87 -41.12
C ALA A 440 -19.56 16.82 -42.54
N GLN A 441 -20.36 15.79 -42.85
CA GLN A 441 -21.03 15.66 -44.15
C GLN A 441 -22.03 16.79 -44.38
N LEU A 442 -22.77 17.20 -43.35
CA LEU A 442 -23.73 18.29 -43.41
C LEU A 442 -23.06 19.59 -43.86
N ASN A 443 -21.93 19.96 -43.24
CA ASN A 443 -21.18 21.16 -43.59
C ASN A 443 -20.71 21.14 -45.05
N GLN A 444 -20.17 20.02 -45.53
CA GLN A 444 -19.75 19.89 -46.93
C GLN A 444 -20.93 19.99 -47.90
N THR A 445 -22.05 19.33 -47.58
CA THR A 445 -23.22 19.28 -48.45
C THR A 445 -23.88 20.65 -48.55
N VAL A 446 -24.05 21.37 -47.44
CA VAL A 446 -24.70 22.69 -47.47
C VAL A 446 -23.85 23.73 -48.20
N ILE A 447 -22.52 23.69 -48.07
CA ILE A 447 -21.63 24.59 -48.81
C ILE A 447 -21.75 24.33 -50.31
N GLY A 448 -21.72 23.06 -50.73
CA GLY A 448 -21.90 22.69 -52.13
C GLY A 448 -23.26 23.14 -52.69
N GLN A 449 -24.33 22.91 -51.93
CA GLN A 449 -25.69 23.30 -52.31
C GLN A 449 -25.84 24.82 -52.38
N ARG A 450 -25.29 25.57 -51.42
CA ARG A 450 -25.32 27.03 -51.41
C ARG A 450 -24.58 27.62 -52.60
N ASN A 451 -23.37 27.14 -52.90
CA ASN A 451 -22.62 27.57 -54.09
C ASN A 451 -23.41 27.32 -55.38
N SER A 452 -24.19 26.24 -55.42
CA SER A 452 -25.05 25.89 -56.56
C SER A 452 -26.22 26.86 -56.72
N VAL A 453 -26.83 27.29 -55.61
CA VAL A 453 -27.89 28.30 -55.61
C VAL A 453 -27.35 29.69 -55.97
N ASP A 454 -26.22 30.09 -55.38
CA ASP A 454 -25.60 31.39 -55.63
C ASP A 454 -25.17 31.53 -57.10
N TYR A 455 -24.56 30.49 -57.69
CA TYR A 455 -24.25 30.48 -59.12
C TYR A 455 -25.52 30.58 -59.99
N LEU A 456 -26.58 29.85 -59.64
CA LEU A 456 -27.83 29.87 -60.40
C LEU A 456 -28.50 31.25 -60.34
N ARG A 457 -28.43 31.94 -59.20
CA ARG A 457 -28.86 33.33 -59.04
C ARG A 457 -28.16 34.25 -60.02
N ASP A 458 -26.83 34.20 -60.01
CA ASP A 458 -26.00 35.05 -60.85
C ASP A 458 -26.27 34.79 -62.33
N LEU A 459 -26.42 33.52 -62.72
CA LEU A 459 -26.73 33.14 -64.09
C LEU A 459 -28.11 33.64 -64.55
N ILE A 460 -29.14 33.59 -63.69
CA ILE A 460 -30.46 34.17 -63.99
C ILE A 460 -30.33 35.67 -64.23
N LEU A 461 -29.63 36.39 -63.34
CA LEU A 461 -29.43 37.84 -63.45
C LEU A 461 -28.72 38.22 -64.74
N TRP A 462 -27.64 37.51 -65.12
CA TRP A 462 -26.91 37.80 -66.35
C TRP A 462 -27.73 37.50 -67.61
N THR A 463 -28.53 36.42 -67.58
CA THR A 463 -29.37 36.06 -68.73
C THR A 463 -30.55 37.04 -68.89
N TYR A 464 -31.06 37.55 -67.76
CA TYR A 464 -32.02 38.66 -67.75
C TYR A 464 -31.41 39.94 -68.34
N ASP A 465 -30.21 40.33 -67.92
CA ASP A 465 -29.50 41.50 -68.48
C ASP A 465 -29.31 41.38 -70.00
N MET A 466 -28.87 40.21 -70.49
CA MET A 466 -28.75 39.95 -71.93
C MET A 466 -30.09 40.15 -72.66
N THR A 467 -31.18 39.60 -72.11
CA THR A 467 -32.51 39.72 -72.72
C THR A 467 -33.01 41.17 -72.71
N ARG A 468 -32.73 41.92 -71.65
CA ARG A 468 -33.05 43.35 -71.55
C ARG A 468 -32.33 44.16 -72.62
N TYR A 469 -31.06 43.86 -72.91
CA TYR A 469 -30.31 44.55 -73.96
C TYR A 469 -30.81 44.17 -75.37
N LEU A 470 -31.21 42.92 -75.59
CA LEU A 470 -31.85 42.50 -76.83
C LEU A 470 -33.21 43.21 -77.03
N ASP A 471 -34.02 43.34 -75.97
CA ASP A 471 -35.27 44.11 -76.00
C ASP A 471 -35.04 45.59 -76.38
N GLN A 472 -33.96 46.20 -75.90
CA GLN A 472 -33.58 47.58 -76.29
C GLN A 472 -33.09 47.66 -77.74
N TRP A 473 -32.54 46.57 -78.27
CA TRP A 473 -32.08 46.44 -79.66
C TRP A 473 -33.19 46.02 -80.63
N TYR A 474 -34.33 45.56 -80.11
CA TYR A 474 -35.45 45.01 -80.89
C TYR A 474 -35.92 45.86 -82.09
N PRO A 475 -35.97 47.21 -82.03
CA PRO A 475 -36.33 48.01 -83.21
C PRO A 475 -35.40 47.80 -84.42
N ILE A 476 -34.12 47.50 -84.20
CA ILE A 476 -33.16 47.16 -85.26
C ILE A 476 -33.40 45.75 -85.78
N GLU A 477 -33.72 44.81 -84.88
CA GLU A 477 -34.05 43.43 -85.22
C GLU A 477 -35.29 43.36 -86.11
N GLU A 478 -36.35 44.10 -85.77
CA GLU A 478 -37.65 44.11 -86.48
C GLU A 478 -37.55 44.63 -87.92
N LEU A 479 -36.66 45.59 -88.19
CA LEU A 479 -36.40 46.07 -89.55
C LEU A 479 -35.83 44.96 -90.44
N GLY A 480 -35.05 44.05 -89.87
CA GLY A 480 -34.34 43.00 -90.58
C GLY A 480 -33.19 43.54 -91.45
N TYR A 481 -32.24 42.65 -91.75
CA TYR A 481 -31.01 43.04 -92.47
C TYR A 481 -31.28 43.66 -93.85
N GLN A 482 -32.34 43.24 -94.55
CA GLN A 482 -32.68 43.73 -95.90
C GLN A 482 -33.13 45.20 -95.89
N MET A 483 -33.96 45.62 -94.94
CA MET A 483 -34.39 47.02 -94.86
C MET A 483 -33.24 47.94 -94.45
N ILE A 484 -32.38 47.49 -93.53
CA ILE A 484 -31.20 48.24 -93.10
C ILE A 484 -30.22 48.45 -94.27
N MET A 485 -30.03 47.44 -95.13
CA MET A 485 -29.17 47.58 -96.32
C MET A 485 -29.74 48.51 -97.40
N ILE A 486 -31.08 48.61 -97.51
CA ILE A 486 -31.77 49.44 -98.53
C ILE A 486 -31.84 50.92 -98.11
N ALA A 487 -31.80 51.21 -96.81
CA ALA A 487 -31.75 52.57 -96.29
C ALA A 487 -30.41 53.24 -96.66
N GLU A 488 -30.33 53.89 -97.83
CA GLU A 488 -29.12 54.58 -98.26
C GLU A 488 -28.81 55.78 -97.33
N PRO A 489 -27.56 55.93 -96.86
CA PRO A 489 -27.16 57.12 -96.12
C PRO A 489 -27.16 58.32 -97.08
N THR A 490 -28.01 59.31 -96.82
CA THR A 490 -27.90 60.60 -97.49
C THR A 490 -26.69 61.35 -96.92
N SER A 491 -26.04 62.23 -97.69
CA SER A 491 -24.77 62.87 -97.31
C SER A 491 -24.81 63.77 -96.05
N ALA A 492 -25.96 63.86 -95.36
CA ALA A 492 -26.13 64.61 -94.13
C ALA A 492 -26.71 63.80 -92.95
N VAL A 493 -27.10 62.53 -93.12
CA VAL A 493 -27.77 61.73 -92.08
C VAL A 493 -27.36 60.25 -92.16
N ASP A 494 -26.84 59.71 -91.05
CA ASP A 494 -26.55 58.27 -90.89
C ASP A 494 -27.82 57.52 -90.45
N SER A 495 -28.62 57.07 -91.42
CA SER A 495 -29.90 56.39 -91.20
C SER A 495 -29.79 55.18 -90.26
N TYR A 496 -28.65 54.47 -90.24
CA TYR A 496 -28.44 53.34 -89.32
C TYR A 496 -28.24 53.79 -87.88
N SER A 497 -27.55 54.92 -87.66
CA SER A 497 -27.43 55.52 -86.34
C SER A 497 -28.76 56.06 -85.82
N GLU A 498 -29.63 56.58 -86.70
CA GLU A 498 -30.96 57.07 -86.31
C GLU A 498 -31.94 55.96 -85.94
N MET A 499 -31.79 54.76 -86.53
CA MET A 499 -32.62 53.61 -86.20
C MET A 499 -32.32 53.06 -84.78
N GLN A 500 -31.17 53.40 -84.19
CA GLN A 500 -30.73 52.94 -82.86
C GLN A 500 -31.39 53.75 -81.73
N THR A 501 -32.70 53.60 -81.57
CA THR A 501 -33.50 54.42 -80.66
C THR A 501 -33.44 54.01 -79.17
N GLY A 502 -33.03 52.77 -78.87
CA GLY A 502 -32.98 52.21 -77.51
C GLY A 502 -31.56 52.10 -76.93
N ILE A 503 -30.66 51.41 -77.65
CA ILE A 503 -29.25 51.23 -77.30
C ILE A 503 -28.42 51.37 -78.58
N SER A 504 -27.22 51.96 -78.50
CA SER A 504 -26.33 52.05 -79.65
C SER A 504 -25.62 50.72 -79.91
N ALA A 505 -25.16 50.48 -81.13
CA ALA A 505 -24.41 49.26 -81.47
C ALA A 505 -23.11 49.13 -80.64
N ALA A 506 -22.50 50.27 -80.29
CA ALA A 506 -21.29 50.32 -79.47
C ALA A 506 -21.56 49.97 -78.00
N ASP A 507 -22.66 50.47 -77.45
CA ASP A 507 -23.10 50.15 -76.08
C ASP A 507 -23.54 48.68 -76.00
N LEU A 508 -24.24 48.17 -77.01
CA LEU A 508 -24.62 46.76 -77.10
C LEU A 508 -23.39 45.84 -77.10
N LEU A 509 -22.36 46.17 -77.88
CA LEU A 509 -21.09 45.43 -77.90
C LEU A 509 -20.41 45.47 -76.52
N THR A 510 -20.30 46.65 -75.92
CA THR A 510 -19.68 46.83 -74.60
C THR A 510 -20.38 45.99 -73.53
N GLU A 511 -21.72 45.96 -73.55
CA GLU A 511 -22.50 45.17 -72.60
C GLU A 511 -22.44 43.67 -72.87
N ALA A 512 -22.36 43.26 -74.14
CA ALA A 512 -22.15 41.86 -74.52
C ALA A 512 -20.77 41.35 -74.08
N GLU A 513 -19.72 42.15 -74.27
CA GLU A 513 -18.36 41.86 -73.75
C GLU A 513 -18.39 41.73 -72.22
N ARG A 514 -19.00 42.70 -71.52
CA ARG A 514 -19.11 42.68 -70.06
C ARG A 514 -19.82 41.43 -69.54
N LEU A 515 -20.90 40.98 -70.17
CA LEU A 515 -21.62 39.78 -69.76
C LEU A 515 -20.84 38.50 -70.06
N TYR A 516 -20.18 38.42 -71.22
CA TYR A 516 -19.33 37.27 -71.57
C TYR A 516 -18.10 37.15 -70.66
N ASP A 517 -17.45 38.27 -70.33
CA ASP A 517 -16.30 38.33 -69.42
C ASP A 517 -16.68 38.00 -67.98
N ARG A 518 -17.93 38.21 -67.57
CA ARG A 518 -18.43 37.78 -66.26
C ARG A 518 -18.57 36.27 -66.17
N ILE A 519 -19.11 35.63 -67.20
CA ILE A 519 -19.39 34.19 -67.15
C ILE A 519 -18.18 33.32 -67.51
N SER A 520 -17.31 33.77 -68.42
CA SER A 520 -16.19 32.95 -68.94
C SER A 520 -15.14 32.48 -67.93
N PRO A 521 -14.75 33.24 -66.87
CA PRO A 521 -13.76 32.78 -65.91
C PRO A 521 -14.36 31.92 -64.78
N ILE A 522 -15.68 31.76 -64.73
CA ILE A 522 -16.35 31.10 -63.60
C ILE A 522 -16.20 29.58 -63.72
N THR A 523 -15.76 28.95 -62.63
CA THR A 523 -15.83 27.49 -62.50
C THR A 523 -17.20 27.13 -61.95
N PRO A 524 -18.09 26.49 -62.74
CA PRO A 524 -19.43 26.17 -62.27
C PRO A 524 -19.41 25.02 -61.25
N PRO A 525 -20.43 24.93 -60.38
CA PRO A 525 -20.73 23.71 -59.64
C PRO A 525 -20.78 22.48 -60.56
N PRO A 526 -20.25 21.30 -60.13
CA PRO A 526 -20.14 20.12 -61.00
C PRO A 526 -21.46 19.66 -61.63
N ASP A 527 -22.56 19.78 -60.89
CA ASP A 527 -23.92 19.44 -61.32
C ASP A 527 -24.52 20.45 -62.30
N GLN A 528 -23.90 21.62 -62.47
CA GLN A 528 -24.33 22.70 -63.35
C GLN A 528 -23.38 22.94 -64.54
N ALA A 529 -22.38 22.07 -64.73
CA ALA A 529 -21.40 22.21 -65.82
C ALA A 529 -22.04 22.27 -67.22
N GLN A 530 -23.10 21.50 -67.47
CA GLN A 530 -23.82 21.52 -68.74
C GLN A 530 -24.60 22.83 -68.94
N LEU A 531 -25.22 23.34 -67.87
CA LEU A 531 -25.94 24.61 -67.89
C LEU A 531 -24.98 25.78 -68.17
N HIS A 532 -23.81 25.78 -67.53
CA HIS A 532 -22.75 26.74 -67.76
C HIS A 532 -22.23 26.72 -69.21
N ALA A 533 -21.99 25.53 -69.78
CA ALA A 533 -21.56 25.41 -71.17
C ALA A 533 -22.58 25.99 -72.16
N LEU A 534 -23.88 25.76 -71.90
CA LEU A 534 -24.96 26.34 -72.70
C LEU A 534 -25.02 27.87 -72.54
N ALA A 535 -24.84 28.36 -71.32
CA ALA A 535 -24.78 29.79 -71.05
C ALA A 535 -23.62 30.45 -71.81
N LEU A 536 -22.41 29.93 -71.69
CA LEU A 536 -21.23 30.42 -72.41
C LEU A 536 -21.47 30.49 -73.92
N ALA A 537 -22.07 29.47 -74.51
CA ALA A 537 -22.39 29.47 -75.93
C ALA A 537 -23.38 30.59 -76.29
N SER A 538 -24.42 30.79 -75.47
CA SER A 538 -25.39 31.88 -75.65
C SER A 538 -24.74 33.26 -75.53
N PHE A 539 -24.01 33.55 -74.44
CA PHE A 539 -23.34 34.85 -74.26
C PHE A 539 -22.30 35.12 -75.35
N LYS A 540 -21.61 34.10 -75.85
CA LYS A 540 -20.70 34.23 -76.98
C LYS A 540 -21.43 34.64 -78.26
N LYS A 541 -22.60 34.05 -78.54
CA LYS A 541 -23.41 34.42 -79.72
C LYS A 541 -23.96 35.84 -79.62
N PHE A 542 -24.28 36.29 -78.40
CA PHE A 542 -24.64 37.68 -78.14
C PHE A 542 -23.49 38.63 -78.48
N LEU A 543 -22.28 38.32 -78.01
CA LEU A 543 -21.06 39.06 -78.35
C LEU A 543 -20.76 39.09 -79.85
N GLU A 544 -20.82 37.93 -80.52
CA GLU A 544 -20.59 37.82 -81.97
C GLU A 544 -21.62 38.63 -82.78
N SER A 545 -22.89 38.64 -82.34
CA SER A 545 -23.94 39.43 -82.97
C SER A 545 -23.72 40.94 -82.78
N ALA A 546 -23.44 41.37 -81.55
CA ALA A 546 -23.19 42.77 -81.21
C ALA A 546 -21.96 43.34 -81.94
N ASP A 547 -20.87 42.57 -82.07
CA ASP A 547 -19.68 42.98 -82.83
C ASP A 547 -20.01 43.18 -84.32
N GLY A 548 -20.81 42.29 -84.91
CA GLY A 548 -21.26 42.41 -86.29
C GLY A 548 -22.10 43.68 -86.53
N PHE A 549 -23.03 44.00 -85.63
CA PHE A 549 -23.79 45.25 -85.68
C PHE A 549 -22.90 46.48 -85.54
N TYR A 550 -22.00 46.48 -84.57
CA TYR A 550 -21.06 47.57 -84.35
C TYR A 550 -20.19 47.82 -85.58
N ARG A 551 -19.62 46.77 -86.19
CA ARG A 551 -18.77 46.89 -87.40
C ARG A 551 -19.53 47.36 -88.62
N TYR A 552 -20.83 47.02 -88.76
CA TYR A 552 -21.66 47.55 -89.84
C TYR A 552 -21.76 49.09 -89.80
N GLY A 553 -21.85 49.67 -88.59
CA GLY A 553 -21.89 51.12 -88.36
C GLY A 553 -20.56 51.85 -88.57
N GLN A 554 -19.45 51.16 -88.84
CA GLN A 554 -18.12 51.77 -89.00
C GLN A 554 -17.83 52.17 -90.46
N TYR A 555 -18.61 53.12 -90.99
CA TYR A 555 -18.57 53.57 -92.40
C TYR A 555 -17.18 54.04 -92.88
N SER A 556 -16.38 54.62 -91.99
CA SER A 556 -15.03 55.11 -92.29
C SER A 556 -13.96 54.02 -92.30
N ARG A 557 -14.24 52.86 -91.68
CA ARG A 557 -13.26 51.78 -91.45
C ARG A 557 -13.41 50.62 -92.42
N TYR A 558 -14.63 50.33 -92.87
CA TYR A 558 -14.92 49.16 -93.71
C TYR A 558 -15.70 49.52 -94.99
N PRO A 559 -15.34 48.94 -96.16
CA PRO A 559 -16.08 49.13 -97.40
C PRO A 559 -17.48 48.48 -97.34
N LYS A 560 -18.41 48.97 -98.17
CA LYS A 560 -19.84 48.56 -98.18
C LYS A 560 -20.04 47.04 -98.17
N SER A 561 -19.37 46.30 -99.06
CA SER A 561 -19.51 44.84 -99.16
C SER A 561 -19.10 44.08 -97.89
N GLN A 562 -18.09 44.57 -97.16
CA GLN A 562 -17.68 43.97 -95.88
C GLN A 562 -18.69 44.29 -94.78
N ARG A 563 -19.22 45.52 -94.76
CA ARG A 563 -20.24 45.93 -93.78
C ARG A 563 -21.52 45.11 -93.95
N GLU A 564 -22.02 44.96 -95.18
CA GLU A 564 -23.17 44.09 -95.47
C GLU A 564 -22.93 42.64 -95.03
N GLY A 565 -21.70 42.14 -95.19
CA GLY A 565 -21.28 40.84 -94.66
C GLY A 565 -21.35 40.75 -93.13
N PHE A 566 -20.86 41.77 -92.41
CA PHE A 566 -20.97 41.84 -90.95
C PHE A 566 -22.42 41.90 -90.47
N LEU A 567 -23.28 42.66 -91.16
CA LEU A 567 -24.69 42.74 -90.83
C LEU A 567 -25.39 41.39 -91.03
N TYR A 568 -25.14 40.71 -92.14
CA TYR A 568 -25.68 39.37 -92.38
C TYR A 568 -25.23 38.36 -91.30
N GLN A 569 -23.95 38.39 -90.92
CA GLN A 569 -23.43 37.55 -89.85
C GLN A 569 -24.03 37.92 -88.48
N ALA A 570 -24.23 39.21 -88.20
CA ALA A 570 -24.85 39.68 -86.97
C ALA A 570 -26.26 39.11 -86.78
N PHE A 571 -27.09 39.16 -87.84
CA PHE A 571 -28.44 38.58 -87.83
C PHE A 571 -28.41 37.04 -87.79
N THR A 572 -27.45 36.39 -88.45
CA THR A 572 -27.28 34.93 -88.35
C THR A 572 -26.97 34.51 -86.91
N HIS A 573 -26.04 35.20 -86.25
CA HIS A 573 -25.70 34.95 -84.85
C HIS A 573 -26.82 35.35 -83.89
N LEU A 574 -27.62 36.37 -84.24
CA LEU A 574 -28.81 36.74 -83.49
C LEU A 574 -29.83 35.60 -83.52
N GLU A 575 -30.14 35.02 -84.68
CA GLU A 575 -31.06 33.87 -84.77
C GLU A 575 -30.54 32.65 -83.98
N GLU A 576 -29.24 32.34 -84.08
CA GLU A 576 -28.59 31.32 -83.25
C GLU A 576 -28.70 31.64 -81.75
N LEU A 577 -28.52 32.90 -81.37
CA LEU A 577 -28.66 33.38 -80.00
C LEU A 577 -30.07 33.20 -79.48
N HIS A 578 -31.12 33.55 -80.23
CA HIS A 578 -32.50 33.36 -79.77
C HIS A 578 -32.79 31.89 -79.45
N LEU A 579 -32.34 30.96 -80.30
CA LEU A 579 -32.48 29.52 -80.09
C LEU A 579 -31.69 29.03 -78.87
N MET A 580 -30.45 29.50 -78.69
CA MET A 580 -29.61 29.14 -77.55
C MET A 580 -30.15 29.71 -76.25
N ASN A 581 -30.63 30.96 -76.28
CA ASN A 581 -31.22 31.62 -75.14
C ASN A 581 -32.49 30.88 -74.71
N GLU A 582 -33.43 30.57 -75.62
CA GLU A 582 -34.63 29.78 -75.27
C GLU A 582 -34.27 28.47 -74.54
N ARG A 583 -33.26 27.75 -75.04
CA ARG A 583 -32.78 26.50 -74.41
C ARG A 583 -32.16 26.76 -73.03
N LEU A 584 -31.31 27.78 -72.91
CA LEU A 584 -30.67 28.18 -71.66
C LEU A 584 -31.73 28.49 -70.61
N MET A 585 -32.75 29.27 -70.98
CA MET A 585 -33.81 29.72 -70.10
C MET A 585 -34.66 28.56 -69.58
N VAL A 586 -34.97 27.58 -70.44
CA VAL A 586 -35.66 26.34 -70.04
C VAL A 586 -34.80 25.52 -69.07
N ALA A 587 -33.50 25.42 -69.33
CA ALA A 587 -32.58 24.67 -68.48
C ALA A 587 -32.41 25.33 -67.10
N ILE A 588 -32.31 26.66 -67.04
CA ILE A 588 -32.31 27.44 -65.79
C ILE A 588 -33.59 27.17 -64.99
N LEU A 589 -34.77 27.28 -65.62
CA LEU A 589 -36.06 27.05 -64.96
C LEU A 589 -36.23 25.64 -64.40
N ARG A 590 -35.72 24.64 -65.12
CA ARG A 590 -35.70 23.26 -64.63
C ARG A 590 -34.84 23.16 -63.37
N GLN A 591 -33.64 23.74 -63.39
CA GLN A 591 -32.72 23.70 -62.26
C GLN A 591 -33.27 24.43 -61.02
N VAL A 592 -33.93 25.58 -61.20
CA VAL A 592 -34.60 26.32 -60.10
C VAL A 592 -35.66 25.47 -59.41
N ARG A 593 -36.44 24.71 -60.19
CA ARG A 593 -37.45 23.78 -59.65
C ARG A 593 -36.83 22.58 -58.97
N ASP A 594 -35.76 22.04 -59.53
CA ASP A 594 -35.06 20.87 -58.97
C ASP A 594 -34.44 21.19 -57.59
N TYR A 595 -34.09 22.46 -57.32
CA TYR A 595 -33.65 22.92 -56.00
C TYR A 595 -34.76 23.46 -55.08
N ASP A 596 -36.03 23.37 -55.49
CA ASP A 596 -37.19 23.85 -54.72
C ASP A 596 -37.06 25.31 -54.25
N LEU A 597 -36.44 26.17 -55.08
CA LEU A 597 -36.19 27.57 -54.74
C LEU A 597 -37.44 28.43 -55.00
N VAL A 598 -38.57 28.10 -54.36
CA VAL A 598 -39.88 28.75 -54.57
C VAL A 598 -39.82 30.25 -54.30
N ASP A 599 -39.05 30.67 -53.30
CA ASP A 599 -38.87 32.09 -53.00
C ASP A 599 -38.06 32.83 -54.07
N PHE A 600 -37.11 32.15 -54.74
CA PHE A 600 -36.40 32.69 -55.90
C PHE A 600 -37.30 32.80 -57.13
N GLU A 601 -38.17 31.82 -57.38
CA GLU A 601 -39.16 31.90 -58.45
C GLU A 601 -40.13 33.07 -58.20
N ARG A 602 -40.40 33.39 -56.93
CA ARG A 602 -41.22 34.54 -56.51
C ARG A 602 -40.47 35.88 -56.61
N GLU A 603 -39.23 35.94 -56.17
CA GLU A 603 -38.37 37.14 -56.23
C GLU A 603 -38.08 37.54 -57.67
N LEU A 604 -37.92 36.56 -58.56
CA LEU A 604 -37.61 36.77 -59.98
C LEU A 604 -38.85 36.63 -60.86
N ALA A 605 -40.05 36.65 -60.28
CA ALA A 605 -41.29 36.37 -61.00
C ALA A 605 -41.57 37.38 -62.12
N ASP A 606 -41.22 38.66 -61.90
CA ASP A 606 -41.40 39.72 -62.88
C ASP A 606 -40.36 39.62 -64.00
N GLU A 607 -39.11 39.27 -63.67
CA GLU A 607 -38.04 38.94 -64.60
C GLU A 607 -38.45 37.75 -65.46
N PHE A 608 -38.95 36.67 -64.86
CA PHE A 608 -39.46 35.48 -65.55
C PHE A 608 -40.69 35.77 -66.42
N LYS A 609 -41.54 36.72 -66.02
CA LYS A 609 -42.72 37.14 -66.80
C LYS A 609 -42.31 38.01 -68.00
N ALA A 610 -41.36 38.92 -67.83
CA ALA A 610 -40.74 39.66 -68.94
C ALA A 610 -40.04 38.68 -69.91
N PHE A 611 -39.30 37.71 -69.37
CA PHE A 611 -38.66 36.61 -70.10
C PHE A 611 -39.63 35.81 -70.98
N LYS A 612 -40.77 35.40 -70.41
CA LYS A 612 -41.81 34.67 -71.14
C LYS A 612 -42.50 35.54 -72.20
N THR A 613 -42.52 36.86 -71.99
CA THR A 613 -43.09 37.81 -72.95
C THR A 613 -42.16 37.99 -74.15
N TYR A 614 -40.85 38.09 -73.93
CA TYR A 614 -39.83 38.11 -74.99
C TYR A 614 -39.91 36.86 -75.89
N LEU A 615 -39.93 35.65 -75.30
CA LEU A 615 -40.05 34.39 -76.05
C LEU A 615 -41.33 34.27 -76.89
N ARG A 616 -42.41 34.96 -76.48
CA ARG A 616 -43.66 34.98 -77.25
C ARG A 616 -43.60 35.92 -78.45
N ARG A 617 -42.84 37.01 -78.37
CA ARG A 617 -42.67 37.98 -79.46
C ARG A 617 -41.91 37.38 -80.64
N ASP A 618 -40.83 36.65 -80.35
CA ASP A 618 -40.00 35.98 -81.37
C ASP A 618 -40.80 34.91 -82.16
N LYS A 619 -41.71 34.19 -81.49
CA LYS A 619 -42.62 33.22 -82.15
C LYS A 619 -43.70 33.87 -83.02
N THR A 620 -43.99 35.16 -82.85
CA THR A 620 -44.96 35.91 -83.68
C THR A 620 -44.31 36.72 -84.79
N ALA A 621 -42.97 36.84 -84.80
CA ALA A 621 -42.20 37.58 -85.80
C ALA A 621 -41.71 36.71 -86.98
N LYS A 622 -41.83 35.37 -86.88
CA LYS A 622 -41.75 34.43 -88.01
C LYS A 622 -43.09 34.29 -88.71
#